data_AF-A0AA37M6V7-F1
#
_entry.id   AF-A0AA37M6V7-F1
#
_cell.length_a   1.000
_cell.length_b   1.000
_cell.length_c   1.000
_cell.angle_alpha   90.00
_cell.angle_beta   90.00
_cell.angle_gamma   90.00
#
_symmetry.space_group_name_H-M   'P 1'
#
loop_
_entity.id
_entity.type
_entity.pdbx_description
1 polymer ?
#
loop_
_entity_poly.entity_id
_entity_poly.type
_entity_poly.pdbx_seq_one_letter_code
_entity_poly.pdbx_strand_id
1 'polypeptide(L)'
;MTDPGAALNRQARLRTQDDETNTMAGFKDQNFNDRRSTSADAKKALLEKFRAKPAADDPEVQARMAERQKIAEARAARAAEREAAKQAEAERLAAEAAEAKARAEREAAEAAEREAALEAERKAARDARYAARKARRK
;
A
#
# COMPACT_ATOMS: atom_id res chain seq x y z
N MET A 1 3.18 -30.36 -22.66
CA MET A 1 4.64 -30.33 -22.76
C MET A 1 5.11 -29.18 -21.90
N THR A 2 5.79 -29.54 -20.82
CA THR A 2 6.06 -28.76 -19.61
C THR A 2 7.32 -27.90 -19.80
N ASP A 3 7.22 -26.60 -19.54
CA ASP A 3 8.35 -25.66 -19.55
C ASP A 3 9.40 -26.02 -18.47
N PRO A 4 10.67 -26.27 -18.83
CA PRO A 4 11.72 -26.61 -17.89
C PRO A 4 12.47 -25.34 -17.46
N GLY A 5 11.82 -24.48 -16.67
CA GLY A 5 12.41 -23.19 -16.27
C GLY A 5 12.40 -22.86 -14.77
N ALA A 6 11.80 -23.71 -13.92
CA ALA A 6 11.53 -23.37 -12.52
C ALA A 6 12.28 -24.27 -11.51
N ALA A 7 13.57 -24.50 -11.73
CA ALA A 7 14.36 -25.44 -10.93
C ALA A 7 15.72 -24.92 -10.43
N LEU A 8 15.83 -23.64 -10.08
CA LEU A 8 17.03 -23.10 -9.40
C LEU A 8 16.67 -22.10 -8.30
N ASN A 9 16.09 -22.60 -7.21
CA ASN A 9 16.33 -22.14 -5.82
C ASN A 9 15.30 -22.73 -4.84
N ARG A 10 15.34 -24.05 -4.68
CA ARG A 10 14.60 -24.76 -3.61
C ARG A 10 15.53 -25.52 -2.65
N GLN A 11 16.81 -25.19 -2.64
CA GLN A 11 17.80 -25.74 -1.71
C GLN A 11 18.42 -24.61 -0.87
N ALA A 12 17.64 -24.02 0.02
CA ALA A 12 18.16 -23.16 1.09
C ALA A 12 17.21 -23.13 2.30
N ARG A 13 16.57 -24.26 2.60
CA ARG A 13 15.74 -24.42 3.81
C ARG A 13 15.92 -25.79 4.45
N LEU A 14 17.14 -26.33 4.42
CA LEU A 14 17.60 -27.25 5.44
C LEU A 14 18.17 -26.38 6.57
N ARG A 15 17.27 -25.86 7.41
CA ARG A 15 17.65 -25.47 8.76
C ARG A 15 18.10 -26.76 9.44
N THR A 16 19.37 -26.78 9.76
CA THR A 16 20.07 -27.78 10.56
C THR A 16 19.21 -28.20 11.76
N GLN A 17 18.89 -29.50 11.84
CA GLN A 17 18.27 -30.12 13.01
C GLN A 17 19.18 -30.07 14.27
N ASP A 18 20.38 -29.48 14.14
CA ASP A 18 21.34 -29.28 15.23
C ASP A 18 20.93 -28.16 16.22
N ASP A 19 20.03 -27.25 15.85
CA ASP A 19 19.58 -26.17 16.74
C ASP A 19 18.52 -26.62 17.77
N GLU A 20 17.73 -27.65 17.48
CA GLU A 20 16.64 -28.08 18.38
C GLU A 20 17.14 -28.79 19.64
N THR A 21 18.33 -29.40 19.60
CA THR A 21 18.91 -30.12 20.76
C THR A 21 19.77 -29.25 21.67
N ASN A 22 20.14 -28.05 21.23
CA ASN A 22 20.92 -27.10 22.04
C ASN A 22 20.04 -26.22 22.95
N THR A 23 18.72 -26.27 22.77
CA THR A 23 17.77 -25.39 23.48
C THR A 23 17.41 -25.90 24.90
N MET A 24 17.85 -27.11 25.27
CA MET A 24 17.61 -27.70 26.61
C MET A 24 18.89 -27.90 27.44
N ALA A 25 20.03 -27.39 26.97
CA ALA A 25 21.31 -27.50 27.68
C ALA A 25 21.49 -26.33 28.66
N GLY A 26 20.78 -26.41 29.79
CA GLY A 26 21.28 -25.83 31.05
C GLY A 26 20.57 -24.57 31.53
N PHE A 27 19.41 -24.76 32.14
CA PHE A 27 19.07 -24.03 33.36
C PHE A 27 19.98 -24.55 34.49
N LYS A 28 21.31 -24.36 34.34
CA LYS A 28 22.19 -24.45 35.50
C LYS A 28 21.82 -23.23 36.31
N ASP A 29 21.23 -23.43 37.48
CA ASP A 29 20.98 -22.38 38.44
C ASP A 29 22.25 -21.54 38.56
N GLN A 30 22.28 -20.41 37.84
CA GLN A 30 23.31 -19.42 37.99
C GLN A 30 23.18 -19.03 39.44
N ASN A 31 24.12 -19.50 40.28
CA ASN A 31 24.09 -19.13 41.68
C ASN A 31 24.15 -17.58 41.72
N PHE A 32 23.75 -16.96 42.82
CA PHE A 32 23.72 -15.49 42.89
C PHE A 32 25.06 -14.84 42.48
N ASN A 33 26.18 -15.51 42.76
CA ASN A 33 27.51 -15.04 42.37
C ASN A 33 27.76 -15.16 40.86
N ASP A 34 27.29 -16.22 40.20
CA ASP A 34 27.43 -16.39 38.74
C ASP A 34 26.59 -15.35 37.98
N ARG A 35 25.37 -15.03 38.45
CA ARG A 35 24.58 -13.93 37.87
C ARG A 35 25.25 -12.58 38.07
N ARG A 36 25.89 -12.39 39.22
CA ARG A 36 26.61 -11.15 39.55
C ARG A 36 27.86 -11.00 38.69
N SER A 37 28.65 -12.06 38.50
CA SER A 37 29.85 -12.03 37.66
C SER A 37 29.49 -11.82 36.19
N THR A 38 28.53 -12.58 35.65
CA THR A 38 28.07 -12.43 34.27
C THR A 38 27.51 -11.02 33.99
N SER A 39 26.77 -10.43 34.93
CA SER A 39 26.32 -9.03 34.79
C SER A 39 27.48 -8.04 34.81
N ALA A 40 28.49 -8.25 35.68
CA ALA A 40 29.67 -7.42 35.75
C ALA A 40 30.49 -7.50 34.45
N ASP A 41 30.68 -8.71 33.92
CA ASP A 41 31.45 -8.94 32.70
C ASP A 41 30.70 -8.47 31.45
N ALA A 42 29.37 -8.59 31.40
CA ALA A 42 28.56 -7.98 30.35
C ALA A 42 28.69 -6.45 30.34
N LYS A 43 28.68 -5.80 31.52
CA LYS A 43 28.90 -4.35 31.64
C LYS A 43 30.31 -3.95 31.22
N LYS A 44 31.35 -4.70 31.63
CA LYS A 44 32.73 -4.47 31.18
C LYS A 44 32.83 -4.60 29.66
N ALA A 45 32.28 -5.66 29.08
CA ALA A 45 32.28 -5.87 27.63
C ALA A 45 31.57 -4.75 26.87
N LEU A 46 30.47 -4.21 27.40
CA LEU A 46 29.79 -3.05 26.80
C LEU A 46 30.65 -1.78 26.86
N LEU A 47 31.32 -1.53 27.98
CA LEU A 47 32.23 -0.38 28.14
C LEU A 47 33.47 -0.51 27.25
N GLU A 48 34.02 -1.71 27.11
CA GLU A 48 35.14 -2.00 26.21
C GLU A 48 34.73 -1.79 24.75
N LYS A 49 33.56 -2.29 24.33
CA LYS A 49 33.00 -2.03 22.99
C LYS A 49 32.77 -0.55 22.74
N PHE A 50 32.35 0.20 23.75
CA PHE A 50 32.18 1.65 23.63
C PHE A 50 33.52 2.39 23.51
N ARG A 51 34.52 2.02 24.30
CA ARG A 51 35.88 2.58 24.24
C ARG A 51 36.61 2.24 22.95
N ALA A 52 36.40 1.02 22.42
CA ALA A 52 36.99 0.57 21.16
C ALA A 52 36.25 1.11 19.92
N LYS A 53 35.12 1.80 20.10
CA LYS A 53 34.37 2.37 18.98
C LYS A 53 35.17 3.55 18.40
N PRO A 54 35.42 3.58 17.08
CA PRO A 54 36.09 4.71 16.46
C PRO A 54 35.31 5.99 16.70
N ALA A 55 36.04 7.09 16.88
CA ALA A 55 35.45 8.42 17.06
C ALA A 55 34.59 8.79 15.83
N ALA A 56 33.66 9.72 16.02
CA ALA A 56 32.84 10.20 14.90
C ALA A 56 33.70 10.80 13.77
N ASP A 57 34.86 11.37 14.12
CA ASP A 57 35.78 12.00 13.17
C ASP A 57 36.73 11.00 12.48
N ASP A 58 36.61 9.70 12.78
CA ASP A 58 37.36 8.67 12.06
C ASP A 58 36.94 8.64 10.58
N PRO A 59 37.90 8.64 9.63
CA PRO A 59 37.61 8.73 8.20
C PRO A 59 36.72 7.57 7.70
N GLU A 60 36.81 6.38 8.28
CA GLU A 60 35.97 5.25 7.89
C GLU A 60 34.52 5.43 8.37
N VAL A 61 34.33 6.03 9.55
CA VAL A 61 33.00 6.34 10.08
C VAL A 61 32.35 7.43 9.23
N GLN A 62 33.10 8.47 8.86
CA GLN A 62 32.63 9.53 7.97
C GLN A 62 32.27 9.00 6.58
N ALA A 63 33.10 8.12 6.00
CA ALA A 63 32.78 7.48 4.72
C ALA A 63 31.48 6.67 4.78
N ARG A 64 31.27 5.90 5.86
CA ARG A 64 30.03 5.14 6.07
C ARG A 64 28.82 6.03 6.27
N MET A 65 28.96 7.15 6.97
CA MET A 65 27.88 8.12 7.16
C MET A 65 27.52 8.80 5.83
N ALA A 66 28.52 9.22 5.04
CA ALA A 66 28.31 9.82 3.73
C ALA A 66 27.64 8.83 2.75
N GLU A 67 28.02 7.55 2.77
CA GLU A 67 27.36 6.52 1.95
C GLU A 67 25.89 6.34 2.37
N ARG A 68 25.62 6.25 3.67
CA ARG A 68 24.24 6.14 4.18
C ARG A 68 23.40 7.37 3.83
N GLN A 69 23.98 8.56 3.90
CA GLN A 69 23.32 9.80 3.49
C GLN A 69 22.95 9.77 2.01
N LYS A 70 23.89 9.42 1.12
CA LYS A 70 23.60 9.25 -0.32
C LYS A 70 22.49 8.25 -0.60
N ILE A 71 22.48 7.13 0.11
CA ILE A 71 21.40 6.12 -0.01
C ILE A 71 20.07 6.69 0.49
N ALA A 72 20.07 7.42 1.60
CA ALA A 72 18.88 8.04 2.16
C ALA A 72 18.30 9.11 1.23
N GLU A 73 19.15 9.97 0.66
CA GLU A 73 18.78 10.98 -0.34
C GLU A 73 18.19 10.32 -1.60
N ALA A 74 18.83 9.28 -2.12
CA ALA A 74 18.33 8.54 -3.28
C ALA A 74 17.00 7.81 -3.00
N ARG A 75 16.74 7.42 -1.75
CA ARG A 75 15.45 6.85 -1.34
C ARG A 75 14.39 7.95 -1.19
N ALA A 76 14.76 9.10 -0.62
CA ALA A 76 13.88 10.25 -0.45
C ALA A 76 13.43 10.80 -1.81
N ALA A 77 14.35 10.94 -2.77
CA ALA A 77 14.03 11.36 -4.14
C ALA A 77 13.01 10.41 -4.81
N ARG A 78 13.28 9.09 -4.79
CA ARG A 78 12.34 8.08 -5.32
C ARG A 78 11.00 8.07 -4.59
N ALA A 79 10.97 8.36 -3.29
CA ALA A 79 9.73 8.45 -2.55
C ALA A 79 8.93 9.69 -2.98
N ALA A 80 9.57 10.85 -3.10
CA ALA A 80 8.95 12.08 -3.55
C ALA A 80 8.37 11.96 -4.97
N GLU A 81 9.12 11.36 -5.91
CA GLU A 81 8.64 11.11 -7.27
C GLU A 81 7.39 10.21 -7.29
N ARG A 82 7.39 9.12 -6.50
CA ARG A 82 6.23 8.24 -6.42
C ARG A 82 5.02 8.90 -5.78
N GLU A 83 5.21 9.70 -4.75
CA GLU A 83 4.09 10.42 -4.12
C GLU A 83 3.52 11.48 -5.08
N ALA A 84 4.35 12.21 -5.81
CA ALA A 84 3.89 13.14 -6.83
C ALA A 84 3.11 12.42 -7.95
N ALA A 85 3.59 11.26 -8.42
CA ALA A 85 2.89 10.46 -9.42
C ALA A 85 1.54 9.95 -8.91
N LYS A 86 1.47 9.45 -7.67
CA LYS A 86 0.20 9.01 -7.05
C LYS A 86 -0.79 10.16 -6.88
N GLN A 87 -0.32 11.34 -6.48
CA GLN A 87 -1.18 12.51 -6.34
C GLN A 87 -1.76 12.92 -7.69
N ALA A 88 -0.93 12.99 -8.74
CA ALA A 88 -1.39 13.29 -10.09
C ALA A 88 -2.40 12.25 -10.62
N GLU A 89 -2.18 10.96 -10.37
CA GLU A 89 -3.12 9.91 -10.74
C GLU A 89 -4.44 10.01 -9.97
N ALA A 90 -4.38 10.24 -8.65
CA ALA A 90 -5.56 10.42 -7.82
C ALA A 90 -6.40 11.63 -8.25
N GLU A 91 -5.76 12.74 -8.59
CA GLU A 91 -6.43 13.92 -9.13
C GLU A 91 -7.10 13.62 -10.47
N ARG A 92 -6.43 12.90 -11.38
CA ARG A 92 -7.01 12.49 -12.66
C ARG A 92 -8.23 11.59 -12.48
N LEU A 93 -8.13 10.58 -11.62
CA LEU A 93 -9.24 9.67 -11.32
C LEU A 93 -10.41 10.39 -10.66
N ALA A 94 -10.13 11.34 -9.76
CA ALA A 94 -11.16 12.17 -9.12
C ALA A 94 -11.88 13.06 -10.15
N ALA A 95 -11.14 13.68 -11.07
CA ALA A 95 -11.71 14.49 -12.15
C ALA A 95 -12.58 13.64 -13.09
N GLU A 96 -12.08 12.47 -13.52
CA GLU A 96 -12.82 11.56 -14.38
C GLU A 96 -14.11 11.06 -13.71
N ALA A 97 -14.03 10.70 -12.41
CA ALA A 97 -15.21 10.28 -11.65
C ALA A 97 -16.24 11.41 -11.50
N ALA A 98 -15.79 12.66 -11.32
CA ALA A 98 -16.67 13.82 -11.26
C ALA A 98 -17.34 14.09 -12.61
N GLU A 99 -16.59 14.01 -13.71
CA GLU A 99 -17.14 14.15 -15.06
C GLU A 99 -18.15 13.04 -15.39
N ALA A 100 -17.83 11.78 -15.06
CA ALA A 100 -18.73 10.66 -15.30
C ALA A 100 -20.04 10.81 -14.53
N LYS A 101 -20.00 11.25 -13.27
CA LYS A 101 -21.20 11.57 -12.48
C LYS A 101 -22.02 12.69 -13.10
N ALA A 102 -21.36 13.79 -13.48
CA ALA A 102 -22.06 14.92 -14.11
C ALA A 102 -22.70 14.53 -15.46
N ARG A 103 -22.06 13.66 -16.25
CA ARG A 103 -22.65 13.12 -17.48
C ARG A 103 -23.86 12.25 -17.18
N ALA A 104 -23.74 11.31 -16.25
CA ALA A 104 -24.85 10.44 -15.86
C ALA A 104 -26.07 11.23 -15.35
N GLU A 105 -25.85 12.29 -14.57
CA GLU A 105 -26.92 13.18 -14.09
C GLU A 105 -27.61 13.92 -15.24
N ARG A 106 -26.85 14.43 -16.22
CA ARG A 106 -27.41 15.08 -17.41
C ARG A 106 -28.20 14.10 -18.27
N GLU A 107 -27.65 12.92 -18.53
CA GLU A 107 -28.32 11.88 -19.31
C GLU A 107 -29.62 11.42 -18.64
N ALA A 108 -29.63 11.29 -17.31
CA ALA A 108 -30.83 10.96 -16.55
C ALA A 108 -31.89 12.08 -16.63
N ALA A 109 -31.47 13.34 -16.52
CA ALA A 109 -32.38 14.48 -16.68
C ALA A 109 -32.97 14.55 -18.10
N GLU A 110 -32.15 14.42 -19.13
CA GLU A 110 -32.60 14.39 -20.52
C GLU A 110 -33.54 13.21 -20.80
N ALA A 111 -33.26 12.03 -20.25
CA ALA A 111 -34.13 10.87 -20.38
C ALA A 111 -35.50 11.14 -19.76
N ALA A 112 -35.53 11.71 -18.54
CA ALA A 112 -36.77 12.07 -17.86
C ALA A 112 -37.58 13.12 -18.63
N GLU A 113 -36.92 14.13 -19.21
CA GLU A 113 -37.59 15.13 -20.07
C GLU A 113 -38.18 14.50 -21.33
N ARG A 114 -37.44 13.60 -22.00
CA ARG A 114 -37.94 12.88 -23.18
C ARG A 114 -39.14 12.00 -22.84
N GLU A 115 -39.09 11.29 -21.71
CA GLU A 115 -40.23 10.48 -21.25
C GLU A 115 -41.46 11.34 -20.98
N ALA A 116 -41.30 12.47 -20.27
CA ALA A 116 -42.38 13.40 -20.00
C ALA A 116 -43.00 13.97 -21.30
N ALA A 117 -42.17 14.30 -22.30
CA ALA A 117 -42.63 14.76 -23.60
C ALA A 117 -43.45 13.67 -24.33
N LEU A 118 -42.96 12.43 -24.36
CA LEU A 118 -43.68 11.30 -24.98
C LEU A 118 -45.00 11.00 -24.27
N GLU A 119 -45.06 11.12 -22.95
CA GLU A 119 -46.31 10.97 -22.19
C GLU A 119 -47.32 12.08 -22.50
N ALA A 120 -46.84 13.32 -22.62
CA ALA A 120 -47.66 14.46 -23.03
C ALA A 120 -48.24 14.26 -24.44
N GLU A 121 -47.43 13.81 -25.40
CA GLU A 121 -47.88 13.48 -26.76
C GLU A 121 -48.92 12.36 -26.77
N ARG A 122 -48.67 11.27 -26.02
CA ARG A 122 -49.62 10.15 -25.89
C ARG A 122 -50.94 10.61 -25.28
N LYS A 123 -50.90 11.51 -24.30
CA LYS A 123 -52.11 12.12 -23.71
C LYS A 123 -52.85 12.98 -24.73
N ALA A 124 -52.16 13.88 -25.42
CA ALA A 124 -52.75 14.70 -26.46
C ALA A 124 -53.42 13.86 -27.57
N ALA A 125 -52.78 12.78 -28.01
CA ALA A 125 -53.35 11.85 -28.98
C ALA A 125 -54.61 11.15 -28.45
N ARG A 126 -54.62 10.72 -27.18
CA ARG A 126 -55.83 10.14 -26.55
C ARG A 126 -56.96 11.16 -26.46
N ASP A 127 -56.67 12.39 -26.07
CA ASP A 127 -57.66 13.46 -25.93
C ASP A 127 -58.26 13.84 -27.31
N ALA A 128 -57.43 13.91 -28.35
CA ALA A 128 -57.89 14.12 -29.72
C ALA A 128 -58.81 12.99 -30.22
N ARG A 129 -58.48 11.73 -29.92
CA ARG A 129 -59.35 10.58 -30.25
C ARG A 129 -60.69 10.66 -29.51
N TYR A 130 -60.67 11.04 -28.24
CA TYR A 130 -61.88 11.17 -27.43
C TYR A 130 -62.78 12.30 -27.97
N ALA A 131 -62.19 13.46 -28.30
CA ALA A 131 -62.89 14.57 -28.93
C ALA A 131 -63.54 14.16 -30.27
N ALA A 132 -62.80 13.47 -31.14
CA ALA A 132 -63.30 12.99 -32.43
C ALA A 132 -64.42 11.93 -32.28
N ARG A 133 -64.38 11.09 -31.23
CA ARG A 133 -65.46 10.15 -30.92
C ARG A 133 -66.70 10.87 -30.41
N LYS A 134 -66.54 11.85 -29.53
CA LYS A 134 -67.65 12.65 -29.00
C LYS A 134 -68.34 13.46 -30.10
N ALA A 135 -67.57 14.05 -31.02
CA ALA A 135 -68.10 14.77 -32.17
C ALA A 135 -68.95 13.89 -33.10
N ARG A 136 -68.61 12.60 -33.25
CA ARG A 136 -69.39 11.63 -34.04
C ARG A 136 -70.69 11.17 -33.37
N ARG A 137 -70.81 11.31 -32.05
CA ARG A 137 -71.98 10.86 -31.27
C ARG A 137 -73.02 11.98 -31.09
N LYS A 138 -72.63 13.23 -31.35
CA LYS A 138 -73.54 14.37 -31.42
C LYS A 138 -74.13 14.44 -32.83
#